data_AF-A0A819BPY7-F1
#
_entry.id   AF-A0A819BPY7-F1
#
_cell.length_a   1.000
_cell.length_b   1.000
_cell.length_c   1.000
_cell.angle_alpha   90.00
_cell.angle_beta   90.00
_cell.angle_gamma   90.00
#
_symmetry.space_group_name_H-M   'P 1'
#
loop_
_entity.id
_entity.type
_entity.pdbx_description
1 polymer ?
#
loop_
_entity_poly.entity_id
_entity_poly.type
_entity_poly.pdbx_seq_one_letter_code
_entity_poly.pdbx_strand_id
1 'polypeptide(L)'
;MSTSSISNGILQLATQYSLYTGCITFSFGIIGNVLNLLVFTQLKHFRTNRCVFYITIESISNFIYQIFNISLTVSTSIYGDVTIGGSSACSALGSSYDIQPTLGCIISNYVAVQYSTYFFYPVLTGILPITIATSFSILAYRNVRHIVRRQLPIVRRNLDKQITAMVLMRVIAFVCLLLPYITYRIYVINFPTSRSTPMAYAIGRLIQAIFTSIYIINYIISFYIFIIFSSRFRRQVKLVLVKKCWHQWKYWCYSINNQIEPENNIELCNSQVESDENM
;
A
#
# COMPACT_ATOMS: atom_id res chain seq x y z
N MET A 1 23.61 -12.00 33.26
CA MET A 1 23.32 -11.33 31.97
C MET A 1 23.06 -9.86 32.27
N SER A 2 23.85 -8.92 31.72
CA SER A 2 23.72 -7.50 32.06
C SER A 2 22.46 -6.90 31.42
N THR A 3 21.84 -5.90 32.07
CA THR A 3 20.69 -5.16 31.51
C THR A 3 21.00 -4.56 30.15
N SER A 4 22.25 -4.14 29.91
CA SER A 4 22.74 -3.66 28.62
C SER A 4 22.71 -4.72 27.50
N SER A 5 23.03 -5.98 27.83
CA SER A 5 22.97 -7.07 26.84
C SER A 5 21.54 -7.37 26.40
N ILE A 6 20.59 -7.33 27.34
CA ILE A 6 19.17 -7.56 27.07
C ILE A 6 18.59 -6.42 26.21
N SER A 7 18.87 -5.16 26.56
CA SER A 7 18.39 -4.02 25.77
C SER A 7 18.90 -4.02 24.34
N ASN A 8 20.16 -4.42 24.14
CA ASN A 8 20.72 -4.54 22.79
C ASN A 8 20.04 -5.63 21.97
N GLY A 9 19.72 -6.78 22.60
CA GLY A 9 18.96 -7.84 21.94
C GLY A 9 17.56 -7.40 21.50
N ILE A 10 16.83 -6.67 22.36
CA ILE A 10 15.51 -6.12 22.01
C ILE A 10 15.62 -5.10 20.86
N LEU A 11 16.66 -4.25 20.88
CA LEU A 11 16.87 -3.27 19.83
C LEU A 11 17.17 -3.94 18.48
N GLN A 12 18.03 -4.97 18.46
CA GLN A 12 18.30 -5.76 17.26
C GLN A 12 17.03 -6.44 16.74
N LEU A 13 16.22 -7.01 17.63
CA LEU A 13 14.94 -7.61 17.29
C LEU A 13 13.98 -6.59 16.66
N ALA A 14 13.89 -5.38 17.22
CA ALA A 14 13.05 -4.31 16.67
C ALA A 14 13.47 -3.91 15.25
N THR A 15 14.78 -3.78 15.01
CA THR A 15 15.33 -3.47 13.68
C THR A 15 15.04 -4.59 12.67
N GLN A 16 15.28 -5.85 13.04
CA GLN A 16 14.98 -7.01 12.20
C GLN A 16 13.47 -7.08 11.89
N TYR A 17 12.63 -6.91 12.91
CA TYR A 17 11.17 -6.90 12.75
C TYR A 17 10.71 -5.82 11.76
N SER A 18 11.24 -4.59 11.89
CA SER A 18 10.90 -3.48 10.99
C SER A 18 11.32 -3.77 9.54
N LEU A 19 12.50 -4.34 9.33
CA LEU A 19 13.01 -4.67 8.00
C LEU A 19 12.19 -5.79 7.35
N TYR A 20 11.96 -6.90 8.06
CA TYR A 20 11.16 -8.02 7.52
C TYR A 20 9.73 -7.60 7.24
N THR A 21 9.10 -6.89 8.18
CA THR A 21 7.72 -6.42 8.00
C THR A 21 7.65 -5.41 6.86
N GLY A 22 8.64 -4.54 6.68
CA GLY A 22 8.77 -3.63 5.53
C GLY A 22 8.85 -4.37 4.19
N CYS A 23 9.70 -5.39 4.06
CA CYS A 23 9.83 -6.18 2.83
C CYS A 23 8.55 -6.96 2.49
N ILE A 24 7.90 -7.55 3.51
CA ILE A 24 6.64 -8.26 3.34
C ILE A 24 5.55 -7.28 2.89
N THR A 25 5.36 -6.20 3.64
CA THR A 25 4.33 -5.19 3.35
C THR A 25 4.53 -4.56 1.97
N PHE A 26 5.77 -4.36 1.52
CA PHE A 26 6.08 -3.94 0.16
C PHE A 26 5.55 -4.89 -0.91
N SER A 27 5.92 -6.15 -0.79
CA SER A 27 5.68 -7.17 -1.81
C SER A 27 4.17 -7.37 -1.97
N PHE A 28 3.47 -7.54 -0.86
CA PHE A 28 2.01 -7.65 -0.85
C PHE A 28 1.34 -6.33 -1.29
N GLY A 29 1.88 -5.18 -0.92
CA GLY A 29 1.37 -3.86 -1.31
C GLY A 29 1.44 -3.59 -2.81
N ILE A 30 2.59 -3.85 -3.44
CA ILE A 30 2.75 -3.71 -4.89
C ILE A 30 1.78 -4.66 -5.61
N ILE A 31 1.80 -5.94 -5.25
CA ILE A 31 0.98 -6.95 -5.92
C ILE A 31 -0.51 -6.60 -5.78
N GLY A 32 -0.96 -6.29 -4.57
CA GLY A 32 -2.36 -5.95 -4.29
C GLY A 32 -2.83 -4.70 -5.01
N ASN A 33 -2.04 -3.61 -4.96
CA ASN A 33 -2.42 -2.35 -5.60
C ASN A 33 -2.38 -2.44 -7.14
N VAL A 34 -1.39 -3.13 -7.72
CA VAL A 34 -1.33 -3.36 -9.18
C VAL A 34 -2.52 -4.20 -9.64
N LEU A 35 -2.89 -5.27 -8.91
CA LEU A 35 -4.05 -6.09 -9.24
C LEU A 35 -5.36 -5.29 -9.11
N ASN A 36 -5.51 -4.46 -8.08
CA ASN A 36 -6.64 -3.53 -7.97
C ASN A 36 -6.74 -2.62 -9.20
N LEU A 37 -5.64 -1.97 -9.59
CA LEU A 37 -5.61 -1.08 -10.75
C LEU A 37 -5.95 -1.83 -12.05
N LEU A 38 -5.40 -3.03 -12.26
CA LEU A 38 -5.71 -3.85 -13.43
C LEU A 38 -7.20 -4.22 -13.50
N VAL A 39 -7.80 -4.64 -12.38
CA VAL A 39 -9.22 -5.02 -12.36
C VAL A 39 -10.11 -3.81 -12.61
N PHE A 40 -9.85 -2.66 -11.98
CA PHE A 40 -10.71 -1.49 -12.13
C PHE A 40 -10.55 -0.77 -13.47
N THR A 41 -9.37 -0.82 -14.10
CA THR A 41 -9.12 -0.19 -15.41
C THR A 41 -9.67 -1.01 -16.58
N GLN A 42 -9.62 -2.34 -16.54
CA GLN A 42 -10.03 -3.20 -17.67
C GLN A 42 -11.55 -3.29 -17.87
N LEU A 43 -12.33 -3.14 -16.79
CA LEU A 43 -13.77 -3.30 -16.85
C LEU A 43 -14.48 -2.02 -17.29
N LYS A 44 -14.88 -1.95 -18.56
CA LYS A 44 -15.68 -0.84 -19.13
C LYS A 44 -16.92 -0.52 -18.30
N HIS A 45 -17.58 -1.53 -17.73
CA HIS A 45 -18.77 -1.33 -16.90
C HIS A 45 -18.48 -0.61 -15.57
N PHE A 46 -17.28 -0.76 -15.01
CA PHE A 46 -16.90 -0.12 -13.76
C PHE A 46 -16.51 1.35 -13.94
N ARG A 47 -16.00 1.74 -15.12
CA ARG A 47 -15.61 3.12 -15.43
C ARG A 47 -16.76 4.13 -15.36
N THR A 48 -18.01 3.69 -15.51
CA THR A 48 -19.18 4.58 -15.40
C THR A 48 -19.54 4.88 -13.93
N ASN A 49 -19.05 4.12 -12.96
CA ASN A 49 -19.43 4.28 -11.56
C ASN A 49 -18.45 5.18 -10.81
N ARG A 50 -18.96 6.28 -10.22
CA ARG A 50 -18.16 7.25 -9.45
C ARG A 50 -17.42 6.59 -8.27
N CYS A 51 -17.98 5.55 -7.64
CA CYS A 51 -17.32 4.86 -6.53
C CYS A 51 -16.03 4.17 -6.96
N VAL A 52 -16.01 3.60 -8.17
CA VAL A 52 -14.82 2.93 -8.72
C VAL A 52 -13.70 3.93 -8.95
N PHE A 53 -14.04 5.14 -9.40
CA PHE A 53 -13.06 6.21 -9.56
C PHE A 53 -12.34 6.54 -8.23
N TYR A 54 -13.08 6.65 -7.13
CA TYR A 54 -12.48 6.85 -5.80
C TYR A 54 -11.56 5.71 -5.39
N ILE A 55 -11.99 4.45 -5.58
CA ILE A 55 -11.17 3.27 -5.25
C ILE A 55 -9.91 3.21 -6.12
N THR A 56 -10.00 3.67 -7.37
CA THR A 56 -8.87 3.73 -8.31
C THR A 56 -7.86 4.78 -7.85
N ILE A 57 -8.32 6.00 -7.53
CA ILE A 57 -7.46 7.06 -6.97
C ILE A 57 -6.82 6.58 -5.66
N GLU A 58 -7.60 5.97 -4.76
CA GLU A 58 -7.07 5.42 -3.50
C GLU A 58 -5.96 4.40 -3.76
N SER A 59 -6.14 3.49 -4.73
CA SER A 59 -5.13 2.49 -5.08
C SER A 59 -3.86 3.14 -5.65
N ILE A 60 -3.99 4.23 -6.43
CA ILE A 60 -2.85 5.01 -6.94
C ILE A 60 -2.13 5.69 -5.76
N SER A 61 -2.86 6.36 -4.88
CA SER A 61 -2.29 7.04 -3.71
C SER A 61 -1.57 6.07 -2.78
N ASN A 62 -2.16 4.89 -2.51
CA ASN A 62 -1.54 3.85 -1.70
C ASN A 62 -0.26 3.31 -2.36
N PHE A 63 -0.26 3.14 -3.69
CA PHE A 63 0.92 2.71 -4.43
C PHE A 63 2.07 3.73 -4.34
N ILE A 64 1.79 5.01 -4.57
CA ILE A 64 2.78 6.09 -4.46
C ILE A 64 3.33 6.17 -3.02
N TYR A 65 2.44 6.13 -2.03
CA TYR A 65 2.84 6.16 -0.62
C TYR A 65 3.75 4.98 -0.25
N GLN A 66 3.42 3.77 -0.72
CA GLN A 66 4.23 2.59 -0.44
C GLN A 66 5.63 2.69 -1.06
N ILE A 67 5.73 3.19 -2.30
CA ILE A 67 7.03 3.45 -2.96
C ILE A 67 7.84 4.43 -2.12
N PHE A 68 7.26 5.59 -1.78
CA PHE A 68 7.95 6.61 -1.02
C PHE A 68 8.41 6.12 0.35
N ASN A 69 7.55 5.41 1.09
CA ASN A 69 7.86 4.87 2.41
C ASN A 69 9.03 3.88 2.38
N ILE A 70 9.16 3.10 1.31
CA ILE A 70 10.25 2.12 1.19
C ILE A 70 11.52 2.73 0.68
N SER A 71 11.44 3.70 -0.23
CA SER A 71 12.60 4.54 -0.55
C SER A 71 13.17 5.15 0.72
N LEU A 72 12.33 5.71 1.59
CA LEU A 72 12.76 6.22 2.90
C LEU A 72 13.35 5.13 3.79
N THR A 73 12.68 3.99 3.93
CA THR A 73 13.15 2.88 4.80
C THR A 73 14.50 2.34 4.33
N VAL A 74 14.66 2.09 3.04
CA VAL A 74 15.91 1.60 2.43
C VAL A 74 17.01 2.62 2.60
N SER A 75 16.74 3.90 2.34
CA SER A 75 17.69 4.99 2.60
C SER A 75 18.12 5.01 4.07
N THR A 76 17.20 4.91 5.01
CA THR A 76 17.55 4.85 6.45
C THR A 76 18.35 3.60 6.83
N SER A 77 18.12 2.46 6.17
CA SER A 77 18.88 1.23 6.44
C SER A 77 20.29 1.22 5.84
N ILE A 78 20.46 1.76 4.62
CA ILE A 78 21.74 1.75 3.90
C ILE A 78 22.69 2.77 4.52
N TYR A 79 22.19 3.99 4.76
CA TYR A 79 23.02 5.05 5.33
C TYR A 79 23.21 4.89 6.85
N GLY A 80 22.55 3.90 7.46
CA GLY A 80 22.57 3.63 8.89
C GLY A 80 22.05 4.80 9.71
N ASP A 81 21.94 4.60 11.03
CA ASP A 81 21.74 5.67 12.03
C ASP A 81 23.00 6.56 12.15
N VAL A 82 23.79 6.68 11.08
CA VAL A 82 24.86 7.66 10.98
C VAL A 82 24.13 8.97 10.73
N THR A 83 23.94 9.75 11.80
CA THR A 83 24.18 11.21 11.96
C THR A 83 24.22 12.15 10.75
N ILE A 84 24.32 11.66 9.52
CA ILE A 84 24.39 12.36 8.24
C ILE A 84 23.11 12.11 7.40
N GLY A 85 22.45 10.95 7.53
CA GLY A 85 21.25 10.61 6.74
C GLY A 85 19.91 11.13 7.31
N GLY A 86 19.81 11.31 8.63
CA GLY A 86 18.69 12.02 9.26
C GLY A 86 18.73 13.53 9.00
N SER A 87 19.89 14.04 8.57
CA SER A 87 20.06 15.46 8.29
C SER A 87 19.24 15.89 7.08
N SER A 88 19.18 15.15 5.97
CA SER A 88 18.48 15.64 4.77
C SER A 88 16.96 15.74 4.94
N ALA A 89 16.31 14.76 5.57
CA ALA A 89 14.86 14.81 5.81
C ALA A 89 14.48 15.87 6.87
N CYS A 90 15.27 16.00 7.94
CA CYS A 90 15.00 17.00 8.99
C CYS A 90 15.41 18.40 8.57
N SER A 91 16.47 18.54 7.78
CA SER A 91 16.87 19.81 7.14
C SER A 91 15.85 20.24 6.09
N ALA A 92 15.31 19.30 5.30
CA ALA A 92 14.26 19.61 4.32
C ALA A 92 12.95 20.07 4.98
N LEU A 93 12.69 19.68 6.24
CA LEU A 93 11.55 20.11 7.03
C LEU A 93 11.78 21.43 7.81
N GLY A 94 12.93 22.08 7.63
CA GLY A 94 13.23 23.41 8.16
C GLY A 94 13.77 23.44 9.60
N SER A 95 14.14 24.65 10.04
CA SER A 95 14.92 25.00 11.25
C SER A 95 14.27 24.71 12.61
N SER A 96 13.27 23.83 12.69
CA SER A 96 12.60 23.44 13.95
C SER A 96 13.00 22.07 14.49
N TYR A 97 13.94 21.39 13.82
CA TYR A 97 14.44 20.08 14.23
C TYR A 97 15.92 20.19 14.61
N ASP A 98 16.23 19.88 15.86
CA ASP A 98 17.62 19.71 16.28
C ASP A 98 18.04 18.26 16.04
N ILE A 99 19.16 18.10 15.36
CA ILE A 99 19.79 16.80 15.16
C ILE A 99 20.54 16.49 16.45
N GLN A 100 20.00 15.57 17.25
CA GLN A 100 20.75 15.05 18.37
C GLN A 100 21.49 13.80 17.90
N PRO A 101 22.84 13.77 17.94
CA PRO A 101 23.66 12.72 17.34
C PRO A 101 23.38 11.34 17.94
N THR A 102 22.78 11.33 19.13
CA THR A 102 22.19 10.15 19.71
C THR A 102 20.77 9.99 19.18
N LEU A 103 19.78 10.77 19.63
CA LEU A 103 18.34 10.49 19.51
C LEU A 103 17.72 10.54 18.10
N GLY A 104 18.47 10.93 17.07
CA GLY A 104 17.91 11.23 15.75
C GLY A 104 17.23 12.61 15.77
N CYS A 105 16.26 12.83 14.88
CA CYS A 105 15.57 14.12 14.83
C CYS A 105 14.47 14.19 15.87
N ILE A 106 14.60 15.17 16.76
CA ILE A 106 13.59 15.51 17.76
C ILE A 106 13.08 16.91 17.45
N ILE A 107 11.80 17.12 17.72
CA ILE A 107 11.21 18.45 17.65
C ILE A 107 11.68 19.19 18.92
N SER A 108 12.67 20.07 18.79
CA SER A 108 13.16 20.87 19.93
C SER A 108 12.24 22.05 20.23
N ASN A 109 11.53 22.53 19.21
CA ASN A 109 10.62 23.65 19.36
C ASN A 109 9.34 23.25 20.13
N TYR A 110 9.17 23.82 21.32
CA TYR A 110 8.00 23.60 22.18
C TYR A 110 6.66 23.86 21.47
N VAL A 111 6.58 24.92 20.64
CA VAL A 111 5.36 25.25 19.89
C VAL A 111 5.03 24.15 18.87
N ALA A 112 6.04 23.59 18.21
CA ALA A 112 5.85 22.50 17.26
C ALA A 112 5.45 21.18 17.94
N VAL A 113 5.95 20.92 19.16
CA VAL A 113 5.52 19.77 19.98
C VAL A 113 4.04 19.90 20.36
N GLN A 114 3.62 21.09 20.82
CA GLN A 114 2.23 21.40 21.16
C GLN A 114 1.31 21.27 19.93
N TYR A 115 1.70 21.88 18.81
CA TYR A 115 0.97 21.79 17.54
C TYR A 115 0.82 20.33 17.08
N SER A 116 1.89 19.55 17.14
CA SER A 116 1.88 18.14 16.72
C SER A 116 0.95 17.31 17.60
N THR A 117 1.06 17.49 18.91
CA THR A 117 0.32 16.73 19.93
C THR A 117 -1.18 17.02 19.90
N TYR A 118 -1.56 18.29 19.89
CA TYR A 118 -2.96 18.69 20.10
C TYR A 118 -3.73 18.89 18.81
N PHE A 119 -3.05 19.25 17.72
CA PHE A 119 -3.71 19.58 16.45
C PHE A 119 -3.39 18.57 15.34
N PHE A 120 -2.11 18.38 15.00
CA PHE A 120 -1.74 17.59 13.81
C PHE A 120 -2.17 16.11 13.89
N TYR A 121 -1.79 15.40 14.96
CA TYR A 121 -2.12 13.99 15.08
C TYR A 121 -3.61 13.74 15.36
N PRO A 122 -4.26 14.40 16.35
CA PRO A 122 -5.65 14.14 16.65
C PRO A 122 -6.61 14.67 15.59
N VAL A 123 -6.41 15.90 15.12
CA VAL A 123 -7.37 16.59 14.25
C VAL A 123 -7.10 16.26 12.79
N LEU A 124 -5.92 16.62 12.27
CA LEU A 124 -5.63 16.46 10.83
C LEU A 124 -5.45 15.00 10.41
N THR A 125 -4.78 14.20 11.24
CA THR A 125 -4.50 12.80 10.91
C THR A 125 -5.61 11.86 11.41
N GLY A 126 -6.31 12.20 12.48
CA GLY A 126 -7.35 11.37 13.09
C GLY A 126 -8.78 11.77 12.70
N ILE A 127 -9.33 12.74 13.42
CA ILE A 127 -10.76 13.10 13.37
C ILE A 127 -11.19 13.53 11.96
N LEU A 128 -10.43 14.39 11.29
CA LEU A 128 -10.78 14.93 9.99
C LEU A 128 -10.91 13.85 8.91
N PRO A 129 -9.91 12.98 8.66
CA PRO A 129 -10.04 11.93 7.65
C PRO A 129 -11.09 10.87 8.05
N ILE A 130 -11.22 10.55 9.34
CA ILE A 130 -12.23 9.58 9.81
C ILE A 130 -13.65 10.12 9.58
N THR A 131 -13.92 11.38 9.91
CA THR A 131 -15.24 12.00 9.73
C THR A 131 -15.58 12.17 8.25
N ILE A 132 -14.62 12.60 7.43
CA ILE A 132 -14.79 12.70 5.97
C ILE A 132 -15.06 11.32 5.36
N ALA A 133 -14.23 10.31 5.65
CA ALA A 133 -14.41 8.96 5.10
C ALA A 133 -15.73 8.32 5.55
N THR A 134 -16.10 8.50 6.82
CA THR A 134 -17.34 7.95 7.39
C THR A 134 -18.57 8.64 6.80
N SER A 135 -18.57 9.98 6.70
CA SER A 135 -19.69 10.75 6.14
C SER A 135 -19.93 10.40 4.67
N PHE A 136 -18.88 10.37 3.84
CA PHE A 136 -18.99 9.95 2.45
C PHE A 136 -19.44 8.49 2.30
N SER A 137 -18.97 7.58 3.16
CA SER A 137 -19.40 6.18 3.14
C SER A 137 -20.87 6.01 3.52
N ILE A 138 -21.34 6.76 4.53
CA ILE A 138 -22.75 6.76 4.94
C ILE A 138 -23.62 7.38 3.84
N LEU A 139 -23.20 8.48 3.23
CA LEU A 139 -23.91 9.12 2.11
C LEU A 139 -24.00 8.19 0.89
N ALA A 140 -22.89 7.52 0.54
CA ALA A 140 -22.87 6.53 -0.53
C ALA A 140 -23.84 5.37 -0.23
N TYR A 141 -23.84 4.87 1.00
CA TYR A 141 -24.77 3.82 1.44
C TYR A 141 -26.24 4.28 1.36
N ARG A 142 -26.55 5.49 1.84
CA ARG A 142 -27.90 6.08 1.80
C ARG A 142 -28.37 6.29 0.36
N ASN A 143 -27.52 6.85 -0.50
CA ASN A 143 -27.83 7.07 -1.91
C ASN A 143 -28.11 5.75 -2.64
N VAL A 144 -27.31 4.72 -2.41
CA VAL A 144 -27.57 3.38 -2.97
C VAL A 144 -28.88 2.80 -2.44
N ARG A 145 -29.18 2.93 -1.14
CA ARG A 145 -30.46 2.46 -0.58
C ARG A 145 -31.67 3.20 -1.15
N HIS A 146 -31.55 4.50 -1.40
CA HIS A 146 -32.61 5.31 -1.98
C HIS A 146 -32.86 4.97 -3.46
N ILE A 147 -31.80 4.87 -4.27
CA ILE A 147 -31.90 4.50 -5.70
C ILE A 147 -32.53 3.11 -5.87
N VAL A 148 -32.23 2.18 -4.97
CA VAL A 148 -32.79 0.83 -4.99
C VAL A 148 -34.32 0.80 -4.89
N ARG A 149 -34.98 1.84 -4.36
CA ARG A 149 -36.45 1.89 -4.29
C ARG A 149 -37.12 2.26 -5.62
N ARG A 150 -36.39 2.82 -6.60
CA ARG A 150 -36.96 3.37 -7.86
C ARG A 150 -36.93 2.40 -9.06
N GLN A 151 -37.08 1.09 -8.84
CA GLN A 151 -37.17 0.05 -9.89
C GLN A 151 -36.02 0.04 -10.94
N LEU A 152 -34.81 -0.32 -10.50
CA LEU A 152 -33.71 -0.68 -11.42
C LEU A 152 -33.62 -2.20 -11.62
N PRO A 153 -33.15 -2.68 -12.78
CA PRO A 153 -33.00 -4.11 -13.06
C PRO A 153 -32.16 -4.82 -11.98
N ILE A 154 -32.63 -6.01 -11.58
CA ILE A 154 -32.16 -6.80 -10.43
C ILE A 154 -30.64 -7.01 -10.42
N VAL A 155 -30.02 -7.17 -11.60
CA VAL A 155 -28.58 -7.45 -11.73
C VAL A 155 -27.72 -6.27 -11.25
N ARG A 156 -28.13 -5.02 -11.56
CA ARG A 156 -27.40 -3.79 -11.21
C ARG A 156 -27.43 -3.53 -9.70
N ARG A 157 -28.56 -3.81 -9.06
CA ARG A 157 -28.76 -3.65 -7.60
C ARG A 157 -27.75 -4.42 -6.76
N ASN A 158 -27.45 -5.66 -7.14
CA ASN A 158 -26.50 -6.49 -6.39
C ASN A 158 -25.05 -6.00 -6.55
N LEU A 159 -24.75 -5.25 -7.62
CA LEU A 159 -23.43 -4.68 -7.84
C LEU A 159 -23.18 -3.51 -6.88
N ASP A 160 -24.11 -2.56 -6.82
CA ASP A 160 -23.95 -1.35 -6.00
C ASP A 160 -23.94 -1.68 -4.50
N LYS A 161 -24.73 -2.68 -4.07
CA LYS A 161 -24.68 -3.21 -2.69
C LYS A 161 -23.30 -3.78 -2.34
N GLN A 162 -22.67 -4.51 -3.25
CA GLN A 162 -21.36 -5.10 -3.01
C GLN A 162 -20.26 -4.04 -2.96
N ILE A 163 -20.30 -3.05 -3.86
CA ILE A 163 -19.33 -1.95 -3.88
C ILE A 163 -19.46 -1.10 -2.61
N THR A 164 -20.68 -0.79 -2.18
CA THR A 164 -20.89 -0.01 -0.94
C THR A 164 -20.46 -0.78 0.31
N ALA A 165 -20.73 -2.09 0.40
CA ALA A 165 -20.24 -2.92 1.49
C ALA A 165 -18.71 -2.97 1.52
N MET A 166 -18.08 -3.05 0.34
CA MET A 166 -16.63 -3.02 0.19
C MET A 166 -16.01 -1.73 0.73
N VAL A 167 -16.58 -0.56 0.38
CA VAL A 167 -16.13 0.75 0.87
C VAL A 167 -16.34 0.89 2.38
N LEU A 168 -17.48 0.43 2.90
CA LEU A 168 -17.75 0.49 4.35
C LEU A 168 -16.73 -0.32 5.15
N MET A 169 -16.46 -1.57 4.74
CA MET A 169 -15.46 -2.41 5.40
C MET A 169 -14.07 -1.79 5.34
N ARG A 170 -13.74 -1.11 4.23
CA ARG A 170 -12.48 -0.40 4.07
C ARG A 170 -12.33 0.75 5.07
N VAL A 171 -13.38 1.54 5.30
CA VAL A 171 -13.37 2.62 6.30
C VAL A 171 -13.28 2.09 7.72
N ILE A 172 -13.98 0.99 8.03
CA ILE A 172 -13.86 0.33 9.34
C ILE A 172 -12.41 -0.11 9.58
N ALA A 173 -11.79 -0.78 8.60
CA ALA A 173 -10.39 -1.19 8.69
C ALA A 173 -9.44 0.01 8.84
N PHE A 174 -9.70 1.11 8.12
CA PHE A 174 -8.94 2.36 8.24
C PHE A 174 -8.96 2.89 9.67
N VAL A 175 -10.13 3.00 10.30
CA VAL A 175 -10.27 3.47 11.68
C VAL A 175 -9.53 2.55 12.65
N CYS A 176 -9.74 1.23 12.55
CA CYS A 176 -9.12 0.25 13.45
C CYS A 176 -7.59 0.22 13.38
N LEU A 177 -7.01 0.40 12.18
CA LEU A 177 -5.56 0.36 11.99
C LEU A 177 -4.89 1.70 12.29
N LEU A 178 -5.60 2.82 12.10
CA LEU A 178 -5.05 4.16 12.28
C LEU A 178 -5.04 4.62 13.75
N LEU A 179 -6.09 4.32 14.52
CA LEU A 179 -6.23 4.79 15.90
C LEU A 179 -5.04 4.40 16.81
N PRO A 180 -4.58 3.13 16.83
CA PRO A 180 -3.48 2.73 17.71
C PRO A 180 -2.18 3.49 17.41
N TYR A 181 -1.91 3.75 16.13
CA TYR A 181 -0.76 4.52 15.70
C TYR A 181 -0.83 5.98 16.17
N ILE A 182 -1.98 6.64 16.01
CA ILE A 182 -2.17 8.03 16.46
C ILE A 182 -1.98 8.14 17.97
N THR A 183 -2.62 7.27 18.75
CA THR A 183 -2.50 7.24 20.21
C THR A 183 -1.04 7.03 20.64
N TYR A 184 -0.34 6.09 20.01
CA TYR A 184 1.08 5.85 20.27
C TYR A 184 1.96 7.06 19.94
N ARG A 185 1.73 7.71 18.79
CA ARG A 185 2.49 8.91 18.38
C ARG A 185 2.32 10.05 19.38
N ILE A 186 1.08 10.30 19.83
CA ILE A 186 0.80 11.31 20.86
C ILE A 186 1.53 10.95 22.15
N TYR A 187 1.45 9.69 22.60
CA TYR A 187 2.12 9.23 23.81
C TYR A 187 3.64 9.49 23.76
N VAL A 188 4.33 9.07 22.69
CA VAL A 188 5.79 9.23 22.57
C VAL A 188 6.23 10.69 22.53
N ILE A 189 5.44 11.57 21.91
CA ILE A 189 5.77 12.99 21.83
C ILE A 189 5.65 13.68 23.20
N ASN A 190 4.67 13.29 24.02
CA ASN A 190 4.47 13.88 25.36
C ASN A 190 5.38 13.27 26.43
N PHE A 191 5.76 12.00 26.25
CA PHE A 191 6.59 11.26 27.20
C PHE A 191 7.85 10.73 26.49
N PRO A 192 8.79 11.61 26.14
CA PRO A 192 10.00 11.19 25.44
C PRO A 192 10.84 10.30 26.36
N THR A 193 11.07 9.06 25.92
CA THR A 193 11.92 8.12 26.66
C THR A 193 13.39 8.51 26.50
N SER A 194 14.05 8.84 27.61
CA SER A 194 15.49 9.12 27.62
C SER A 194 16.32 7.88 27.27
N ARG A 195 17.43 8.08 26.56
CA ARG A 195 18.42 7.02 26.29
C ARG A 195 19.23 6.60 27.52
N SER A 196 19.21 7.39 28.59
CA SER A 196 19.85 7.01 29.86
C SER A 196 19.25 5.72 30.45
N THR A 197 18.02 5.39 30.07
CA THR A 197 17.34 4.13 30.40
C THR A 197 17.27 3.22 29.17
N PRO A 198 18.33 2.43 28.87
CA PRO A 198 18.44 1.69 27.61
C PRO A 198 17.33 0.66 27.42
N MET A 199 16.83 0.07 28.51
CA MET A 199 15.73 -0.89 28.47
C MET A 199 14.41 -0.26 28.00
N ALA A 200 14.02 0.88 28.57
CA ALA A 200 12.78 1.57 28.19
C ALA A 200 12.85 2.06 26.73
N TYR A 201 14.03 2.54 26.31
CA TYR A 201 14.26 2.96 24.92
C TYR A 201 14.14 1.78 23.94
N ALA A 202 14.75 0.63 24.24
CA ALA A 202 14.66 -0.56 23.40
C ALA A 202 13.21 -1.07 23.27
N ILE A 203 12.46 -1.11 24.37
CA ILE A 203 11.02 -1.45 24.36
C ILE A 203 10.24 -0.45 23.51
N GLY A 204 10.47 0.86 23.70
CA GLY A 204 9.82 1.91 22.91
C GLY A 204 10.07 1.76 21.41
N ARG A 205 11.30 1.41 21.00
CA ARG A 205 11.63 1.13 19.60
C ARG A 205 10.87 -0.07 19.03
N LEU A 206 10.75 -1.15 19.80
CA LEU A 206 9.96 -2.31 19.39
C LEU A 206 8.47 -1.96 19.24
N ILE A 207 7.90 -1.27 20.22
CA ILE A 207 6.50 -0.81 20.18
C ILE A 207 6.26 0.11 18.98
N GLN A 208 7.19 1.04 18.70
CA GLN A 208 7.14 1.88 17.51
C GLN A 208 7.07 1.06 16.23
N ALA A 209 7.94 0.04 16.09
CA ALA A 209 7.98 -0.80 14.91
C ALA A 209 6.66 -1.56 14.72
N ILE A 210 6.06 -2.07 15.80
CA ILE A 210 4.76 -2.76 15.78
C ILE A 210 3.64 -1.81 15.33
N PHE A 211 3.46 -0.65 15.97
CA PHE A 211 2.38 0.27 15.60
C PHE A 211 2.55 0.87 14.20
N THR A 212 3.80 1.13 13.79
CA THR A 212 4.09 1.59 12.43
C THR A 212 3.74 0.50 11.42
N SER A 213 4.03 -0.77 11.74
CA SER A 213 3.65 -1.90 10.89
C SER A 213 2.13 -2.06 10.76
N ILE A 214 1.39 -1.94 11.87
CA ILE A 214 -0.09 -1.95 11.87
C ILE A 214 -0.64 -0.82 10.99
N TYR A 215 -0.06 0.37 11.10
CA TYR A 215 -0.43 1.50 10.25
C TYR A 215 -0.11 1.25 8.77
N ILE A 216 1.05 0.68 8.43
CA ILE A 216 1.42 0.38 7.05
C ILE A 216 0.48 -0.65 6.41
N ILE A 217 0.00 -1.64 7.19
CA ILE A 217 -0.99 -2.63 6.71
C ILE A 217 -2.23 -1.95 6.12
N ASN A 218 -2.60 -0.76 6.59
CA ASN A 218 -3.72 0.01 6.06
C ASN A 218 -3.63 0.31 4.55
N TYR A 219 -2.41 0.45 3.99
CA TYR A 219 -2.21 0.74 2.56
C TYR A 219 -2.28 -0.50 1.67
N ILE A 220 -2.25 -1.68 2.29
CA ILE A 220 -2.14 -2.98 1.61
C ILE A 220 -3.48 -3.70 1.69
N ILE A 221 -4.19 -3.53 2.80
CA ILE A 221 -5.39 -4.30 3.14
C ILE A 221 -6.56 -4.11 2.16
N SER A 222 -6.60 -3.02 1.39
CA SER A 222 -7.69 -2.72 0.45
C SER A 222 -7.96 -3.89 -0.52
N PHE A 223 -6.94 -4.38 -1.22
CA PHE A 223 -7.09 -5.51 -2.15
C PHE A 223 -7.59 -6.78 -1.46
N TYR A 224 -7.05 -7.10 -0.28
CA TYR A 224 -7.39 -8.31 0.46
C TYR A 224 -8.82 -8.27 1.00
N ILE A 225 -9.27 -7.13 1.52
CA ILE A 225 -10.68 -6.90 1.88
C ILE A 225 -11.57 -7.11 0.65
N PHE A 226 -11.17 -6.60 -0.51
CA PHE A 226 -12.00 -6.70 -1.71
C PHE A 226 -12.14 -8.15 -2.19
N ILE A 227 -11.08 -8.95 -2.08
CA ILE A 227 -11.12 -10.39 -2.34
C ILE A 227 -12.05 -11.11 -1.35
N ILE A 228 -11.91 -10.83 -0.05
CA ILE A 228 -12.66 -11.57 0.99
C ILE A 228 -14.16 -11.27 0.88
N PHE A 229 -14.52 -9.99 0.79
CA PHE A 229 -15.91 -9.54 0.89
C PHE A 229 -16.68 -9.57 -0.44
N SER A 230 -16.00 -9.57 -1.60
CA SER A 230 -16.68 -9.56 -2.91
C SER A 230 -16.42 -10.83 -3.71
N SER A 231 -17.42 -11.71 -3.75
CA SER A 231 -17.42 -12.90 -4.63
C SER A 231 -17.29 -12.53 -6.11
N ARG A 232 -17.88 -11.40 -6.53
CA ARG A 232 -17.75 -10.91 -7.90
C ARG A 232 -16.33 -10.44 -8.19
N PHE A 233 -15.72 -9.68 -7.27
CA PHE A 233 -14.33 -9.25 -7.43
C PHE A 233 -13.41 -10.46 -7.59
N ARG A 234 -13.58 -11.51 -6.78
CA ARG A 234 -12.85 -12.78 -6.94
C ARG A 234 -13.00 -13.40 -8.32
N ARG A 235 -14.22 -13.44 -8.87
CA ARG A 235 -14.44 -13.96 -10.23
C ARG A 235 -13.75 -13.09 -11.28
N GLN A 236 -13.80 -11.76 -11.14
CA GLN A 236 -13.13 -10.84 -12.06
C GLN A 236 -11.61 -10.97 -12.01
N VAL A 237 -11.03 -11.06 -10.80
CA VAL A 237 -9.60 -11.33 -10.62
C VAL A 237 -9.22 -12.64 -11.31
N LYS A 238 -9.98 -13.72 -11.10
CA LYS A 238 -9.75 -15.00 -11.78
C LYS A 238 -9.83 -14.85 -13.30
N LEU A 239 -10.82 -14.15 -13.84
CA LEU A 239 -10.97 -13.94 -15.28
C LEU A 239 -9.81 -13.14 -15.87
N VAL A 240 -9.39 -12.06 -15.21
CA VAL A 240 -8.27 -11.21 -15.66
C VAL A 240 -6.97 -12.00 -15.62
N LEU A 241 -6.70 -12.74 -14.53
CA LEU A 241 -5.49 -13.56 -14.39
C LEU A 241 -5.48 -14.71 -15.41
N VAL A 242 -6.56 -15.48 -15.52
CA VAL A 242 -6.66 -16.60 -16.47
C VAL A 242 -6.55 -16.10 -17.91
N LYS A 243 -7.24 -15.02 -18.28
CA LYS A 243 -7.16 -14.48 -19.64
C LYS A 243 -5.76 -13.99 -19.99
N LYS A 244 -5.07 -13.33 -19.05
CA LYS A 244 -3.72 -12.81 -19.28
C LYS A 244 -2.69 -13.94 -19.34
N CYS A 245 -2.78 -14.93 -18.44
CA CYS A 245 -1.96 -16.14 -18.48
C CYS A 245 -2.20 -16.93 -19.76
N TRP A 246 -3.46 -17.10 -20.19
CA TRP A 246 -3.80 -17.81 -21.43
C TRP A 246 -3.21 -17.11 -22.66
N HIS A 247 -3.32 -15.78 -22.74
CA HIS A 247 -2.76 -15.03 -23.86
C HIS A 247 -1.23 -15.08 -23.89
N GLN A 248 -0.56 -14.96 -22.72
CA GLN A 248 0.89 -15.11 -22.64
C GLN A 248 1.33 -16.53 -23.02
N TRP A 249 0.63 -17.55 -22.53
CA TRP A 249 0.94 -18.94 -22.86
C TRP A 249 0.77 -19.23 -24.35
N LYS A 250 -0.33 -18.77 -24.97
CA LYS A 250 -0.55 -18.91 -26.41
C LYS A 250 0.55 -18.24 -27.24
N TYR A 251 0.98 -17.03 -26.84
CA TYR A 251 2.05 -16.31 -27.53
C TYR A 251 3.40 -17.02 -27.39
N TRP A 252 3.69 -17.56 -26.20
CA TRP A 252 4.90 -18.34 -25.95
C TRP A 252 4.93 -19.64 -26.77
N CYS A 253 3.81 -20.38 -26.84
CA CYS A 253 3.71 -21.57 -27.70
C CYS A 253 3.90 -21.25 -29.19
N TYR A 254 3.31 -20.15 -29.68
CA TYR A 254 3.50 -19.71 -31.06
C TYR A 254 4.98 -19.35 -31.35
N SER A 255 5.65 -18.68 -30.40
CA SER A 255 7.07 -18.34 -30.51
C SER A 255 7.98 -19.57 -30.56
N ILE A 256 7.65 -20.65 -29.84
CA ILE A 256 8.43 -21.90 -29.87
C ILE A 256 8.23 -22.63 -31.19
N ASN A 257 7.00 -22.69 -31.69
CA ASN A 257 6.70 -23.41 -32.93
C ASN A 257 7.43 -22.77 -34.13
N ASN A 258 7.52 -21.44 -34.18
CA ASN A 258 8.25 -20.73 -35.24
C ASN A 258 9.79 -20.87 -35.16
N GLN A 259 10.35 -21.22 -34.00
CA GLN A 259 11.80 -21.47 -33.88
C GLN A 259 12.21 -22.90 -34.28
N ILE A 260 11.25 -23.82 -34.40
CA ILE A 260 11.50 -25.23 -34.78
C ILE A 260 11.43 -25.41 -36.30
N GLU A 261 10.91 -24.44 -37.05
CA GLU A 261 10.74 -24.49 -38.50
C GLU A 261 11.68 -23.59 -39.38
N PRO A 262 12.91 -23.19 -38.99
CA PRO A 262 13.68 -22.26 -39.82
C PRO A 262 14.42 -22.89 -41.02
N GLU A 263 14.63 -24.22 -41.08
CA GLU A 263 15.57 -24.79 -42.09
C GLU A 263 14.94 -25.49 -43.30
N ASN A 264 13.72 -26.04 -43.23
CA ASN A 264 13.19 -26.83 -44.36
C ASN A 264 12.34 -26.04 -45.38
N ASN A 265 12.01 -24.77 -45.10
CA ASN A 265 11.16 -23.95 -45.99
C ASN A 265 11.93 -22.91 -46.82
N ILE A 266 13.24 -22.74 -46.61
CA ILE A 266 14.07 -21.85 -47.43
C ILE A 266 14.51 -22.53 -48.74
N GLU A 267 14.64 -23.86 -48.77
CA GLU A 267 14.95 -24.59 -50.01
C GLU A 267 13.75 -24.68 -50.97
N LEU A 268 12.51 -24.81 -50.48
CA LEU A 268 11.35 -24.89 -51.37
C LEU A 268 11.04 -23.56 -52.08
N CYS A 269 11.30 -22.40 -51.44
CA CYS A 269 11.06 -21.11 -52.08
C CYS A 269 12.09 -20.78 -53.17
N ASN A 270 13.32 -21.29 -53.08
CA ASN A 270 14.33 -21.08 -54.13
C ASN A 270 14.11 -22.02 -55.34
N SER A 271 13.58 -23.22 -55.13
CA SER A 271 13.25 -24.15 -56.23
C SER A 271 12.05 -23.73 -57.08
N GLN A 272 11.21 -22.82 -56.60
CA GLN A 272 10.02 -22.32 -57.32
C GLN A 272 10.28 -21.04 -58.13
N VAL A 273 11.35 -20.29 -57.82
CA VAL A 273 11.73 -19.10 -58.60
C VAL A 273 12.50 -19.50 -59.87
N GLU A 274 13.24 -20.61 -59.84
CA GLU A 274 14.04 -21.07 -60.99
C GLU A 274 13.19 -21.75 -62.10
N SER A 275 11.94 -22.11 -61.82
CA SER A 275 10.99 -22.63 -62.82
C SER A 275 10.24 -21.54 -63.60
N ASP A 276 10.22 -20.30 -63.10
CA ASP A 276 9.50 -19.19 -63.74
C ASP A 276 10.42 -18.30 -64.61
N GLU A 277 11.75 -18.45 -64.52
CA GLU A 277 12.72 -17.74 -65.37
C GLU A 277 13.07 -18.47 -66.68
N ASN A 278 12.56 -19.68 -66.89
CA ASN A 278 12.81 -20.50 -68.08
C ASN A 278 11.57 -20.68 -68.99
N MET A 279 10.56 -19.81 -68.86
CA MET A 279 9.39 -19.73 -69.76
C MET A 279 9.25 -18.32 -70.33
#